data_AF-A0A415U286-F1
#
_entry.id   AF-A0A415U286-F1
#
_cell.length_a   1.000
_cell.length_b   1.000
_cell.length_c   1.000
_cell.angle_alpha   90.00
_cell.angle_beta   90.00
_cell.angle_gamma   90.00
#
_symmetry.space_group_name_H-M   'P 1'
#
loop_
_entity.id
_entity.type
_entity.pdbx_description
1 polymer ?
#
loop_
_entity_poly.entity_id
_entity_poly.type
_entity_poly.pdbx_seq_one_letter_code
_entity_poly.pdbx_strand_id
1 'polypeptide(L)'
;MVLNSKCNTCKEPTKFVVGFYDGPRSKGCVYDCKNKECGVYQIRRFSESKEVQDRIKIQNLNSRNGMYAGYIAALRRDAKISMMKMSRIAGCSPADYSSYEHERKEFNPDVYRRCMDYLKRKESK
;
A
#
# COMPACT_ATOMS: atom_id res chain seq x y z
N MET A 1 2.82 2.16 -14.54
CA MET A 1 1.68 2.79 -13.84
C MET A 1 0.66 3.14 -14.91
N VAL A 2 -0.48 2.44 -14.99
CA VAL A 2 -1.53 2.76 -15.98
C VAL A 2 -2.58 3.63 -15.28
N LEU A 3 -2.14 4.82 -14.86
CA LEU A 3 -3.04 5.86 -14.39
C LEU A 3 -3.84 6.33 -15.62
N ASN A 4 -5.17 6.23 -15.56
CA ASN A 4 -6.16 6.72 -16.54
C ASN A 4 -6.70 5.74 -17.60
N SER A 5 -6.54 4.42 -17.45
CA SER A 5 -7.32 3.48 -18.26
C SER A 5 -8.78 3.44 -17.83
N LYS A 6 -9.70 3.84 -18.73
CA LYS A 6 -11.15 3.77 -18.55
C LYS A 6 -11.80 2.87 -19.59
N CYS A 7 -12.80 2.10 -19.19
CA CYS A 7 -13.53 1.24 -20.12
C CYS A 7 -14.59 2.05 -20.89
N ASN A 8 -14.26 2.47 -22.11
CA ASN A 8 -15.23 3.18 -22.96
C ASN A 8 -16.03 2.25 -23.88
N THR A 9 -15.46 1.10 -24.26
CA THR A 9 -15.96 0.26 -25.36
C THR A 9 -16.91 -0.85 -24.95
N CYS A 10 -16.83 -1.37 -23.72
CA CYS A 10 -17.72 -2.45 -23.28
C CYS A 10 -19.15 -1.91 -23.04
N LYS A 11 -20.13 -2.78 -23.24
CA LYS A 11 -21.54 -2.50 -22.96
C LYS A 11 -21.91 -2.95 -21.53
N GLU A 12 -22.98 -2.37 -21.00
CA GLU A 12 -23.65 -2.90 -19.80
C GLU A 12 -24.12 -4.34 -20.06
N PRO A 13 -24.19 -5.20 -19.02
CA PRO A 13 -24.05 -4.91 -17.59
C PRO A 13 -22.61 -5.00 -17.07
N THR A 14 -21.64 -5.34 -17.94
CA THR A 14 -20.26 -5.55 -17.48
C THR A 14 -19.50 -4.25 -17.22
N LYS A 15 -19.86 -3.16 -17.89
CA LYS A 15 -19.35 -1.80 -17.67
C LYS A 15 -20.08 -1.14 -16.49
N PHE A 16 -19.34 -0.53 -15.58
CA PHE A 16 -19.90 0.16 -14.41
C PHE A 16 -19.07 1.38 -14.03
N VAL A 17 -19.68 2.35 -13.33
CA VAL A 17 -19.01 3.58 -12.87
C VAL A 17 -18.23 3.30 -11.59
N VAL A 18 -16.99 3.79 -11.53
CA VAL A 18 -16.10 3.66 -10.34
C VAL A 18 -15.70 4.99 -9.71
N GLY A 19 -16.01 6.10 -10.37
CA GLY A 19 -15.71 7.42 -9.84
C GLY A 19 -16.33 8.52 -10.68
N PHE A 20 -16.61 9.64 -10.03
CA PHE A 20 -17.08 10.86 -10.66
C PHE A 20 -16.03 11.94 -10.50
N TYR A 21 -15.94 12.84 -11.48
CA TYR A 21 -15.13 14.03 -11.38
C TYR A 21 -15.96 15.23 -11.84
N ASP A 22 -15.85 16.32 -11.10
CA ASP A 22 -16.52 17.58 -11.42
C ASP A 22 -15.53 18.72 -11.19
N GLY A 23 -14.89 19.15 -12.27
CA GLY A 23 -13.90 20.21 -12.27
C GLY A 23 -14.32 21.37 -13.17
N PRO A 24 -13.74 22.57 -12.98
CA PRO A 24 -14.09 23.77 -13.77
C PRO A 24 -13.95 23.59 -15.28
N ARG A 25 -13.08 22.66 -15.73
CA ARG A 25 -12.80 22.38 -17.14
C ARG A 25 -13.51 21.14 -17.67
N SER A 26 -13.88 20.18 -16.83
CA SER A 26 -14.53 18.94 -17.27
C SER A 26 -15.27 18.26 -16.13
N LYS A 27 -16.40 17.64 -16.49
CA LYS A 27 -17.21 16.82 -15.60
C LYS A 27 -17.52 15.50 -16.27
N GLY A 28 -17.64 14.44 -15.48
CA GLY A 28 -17.93 13.11 -16.01
C GLY A 28 -17.68 11.99 -15.01
N CYS A 29 -17.60 10.78 -15.55
CA CYS A 29 -17.36 9.57 -14.76
C CYS A 29 -16.27 8.69 -15.38
N VAL A 30 -15.63 7.92 -14.51
CA VAL A 30 -14.66 6.89 -14.87
C VAL A 30 -15.36 5.55 -14.85
N TYR A 31 -15.25 4.81 -15.94
CA TYR A 31 -15.85 3.49 -16.08
C TYR A 31 -14.79 2.40 -15.93
N ASP A 32 -15.19 1.33 -15.25
CA ASP A 32 -14.47 0.06 -15.20
C ASP A 32 -15.34 -1.06 -15.80
N CYS A 33 -14.76 -2.25 -15.93
CA CYS A 33 -15.42 -3.38 -16.58
C CYS A 33 -15.14 -4.70 -15.87
N LYS A 34 -16.15 -5.58 -15.79
CA LYS A 34 -16.03 -6.96 -15.31
C LYS A 34 -15.77 -7.99 -16.41
N ASN A 35 -15.76 -7.57 -17.68
CA ASN A 35 -15.47 -8.47 -18.80
C ASN A 35 -13.98 -8.87 -18.77
N LYS A 36 -13.71 -10.18 -18.68
CA LYS A 36 -12.35 -10.75 -18.65
C LYS A 36 -11.54 -10.46 -19.91
N GLU A 37 -12.20 -10.21 -21.03
CA GLU A 37 -11.57 -9.85 -22.30
C GLU A 37 -11.30 -8.35 -22.42
N CYS A 38 -11.84 -7.53 -21.51
CA CYS A 38 -11.59 -6.10 -21.53
C CYS A 38 -10.14 -5.82 -21.12
N GLY A 39 -9.40 -5.08 -21.95
CA GLY A 39 -8.03 -4.68 -21.64
C GLY A 39 -7.90 -3.93 -20.30
N VAL A 40 -8.90 -3.12 -19.92
CA VAL A 40 -8.90 -2.42 -18.61
C VAL A 40 -8.97 -3.41 -17.46
N TYR A 41 -9.81 -4.44 -17.56
CA TYR A 41 -9.92 -5.49 -16.56
C TYR A 41 -8.62 -6.31 -16.47
N GLN A 42 -8.06 -6.71 -17.62
CA GLN A 42 -6.81 -7.48 -17.67
C GLN A 42 -5.63 -6.71 -17.09
N ILE A 43 -5.49 -5.43 -17.45
CA ILE A 43 -4.43 -4.56 -16.91
C ILE A 43 -4.58 -4.43 -15.39
N ARG A 44 -5.80 -4.19 -14.87
CA ARG A 44 -6.06 -4.12 -13.43
C ARG A 44 -5.68 -5.42 -12.73
N ARG A 45 -6.19 -6.55 -13.21
CA ARG A 45 -5.86 -7.87 -12.67
C ARG A 45 -4.36 -8.15 -12.68
N PHE A 46 -3.68 -7.85 -13.78
CA PHE A 46 -2.24 -8.02 -13.88
C PHE A 46 -1.50 -7.11 -12.89
N SER A 47 -1.92 -5.85 -12.72
CA SER A 47 -1.34 -4.95 -11.73
C SER A 47 -1.58 -5.41 -10.30
N GLU A 48 -2.78 -5.87 -9.96
CA GLU A 48 -3.09 -6.46 -8.65
C GLU A 48 -2.19 -7.67 -8.38
N SER A 49 -2.07 -8.59 -9.35
CA SER A 49 -1.19 -9.75 -9.25
C SER A 49 0.27 -9.35 -9.07
N LYS A 50 0.74 -8.33 -9.80
CA LYS A 50 2.11 -7.84 -9.67
C LYS A 50 2.38 -7.19 -8.31
N GLU A 51 1.47 -6.35 -7.82
CA GLU A 51 1.59 -5.75 -6.49
C GLU A 51 1.58 -6.80 -5.38
N VAL A 52 0.78 -7.86 -5.51
CA VAL A 52 0.79 -9.00 -4.58
C VAL A 52 2.13 -9.74 -4.64
N GLN A 53 2.63 -10.02 -5.85
CA GLN A 53 3.94 -10.66 -6.02
C GLN A 53 5.08 -9.82 -5.43
N ASP A 54 5.07 -8.51 -5.64
CA ASP A 54 6.11 -7.62 -5.13
C ASP A 54 6.04 -7.50 -3.60
N ARG A 55 4.84 -7.49 -3.01
CA ARG A 55 4.67 -7.58 -1.54
C ARG A 55 5.23 -8.89 -0.98
N ILE A 56 4.95 -10.03 -1.62
CA ILE A 56 5.50 -11.34 -1.19
C ILE A 56 7.04 -11.35 -1.26
N LYS A 57 7.63 -10.77 -2.32
CA LYS A 57 9.10 -10.65 -2.41
C LYS A 57 9.67 -9.82 -1.26
N ILE A 58 9.05 -8.67 -0.96
CA ILE A 58 9.49 -7.79 0.13
C ILE A 58 9.34 -8.49 1.50
N GLN A 59 8.22 -9.18 1.74
CA GLN A 59 8.02 -10.00 2.94
C GLN A 59 9.12 -11.05 3.11
N ASN A 60 9.46 -11.76 2.04
CA ASN A 60 10.52 -12.77 2.07
C ASN A 60 11.91 -12.16 2.35
N LEU A 61 12.23 -11.00 1.74
CA LEU A 61 13.49 -10.29 1.99
C LEU A 61 13.58 -9.81 3.44
N ASN A 62 12.53 -9.16 3.94
CA ASN A 62 12.44 -8.72 5.32
C ASN A 62 12.57 -9.90 6.30
N SER A 63 11.89 -11.02 6.02
CA SER A 63 11.94 -12.23 6.85
C SER A 63 13.34 -12.84 6.95
N ARG A 64 14.10 -12.85 5.83
CA ARG A 64 15.51 -13.30 5.83
C ARG A 64 16.39 -12.45 6.75
N ASN A 65 16.04 -11.17 6.91
CA ASN A 65 16.72 -10.25 7.80
C ASN A 65 16.11 -10.19 9.22
N GLY A 66 15.17 -11.09 9.54
CA GLY A 66 14.49 -11.12 10.85
C GLY A 66 13.56 -9.93 11.11
N MET A 67 13.15 -9.22 10.06
CA MET A 67 12.30 -8.03 10.15
C MET A 67 10.85 -8.37 9.79
N TYR A 68 9.92 -8.05 10.67
CA TYR A 68 8.49 -8.34 10.48
C TYR A 68 7.68 -7.04 10.59
N ALA A 69 7.28 -6.50 9.43
CA ALA A 69 6.54 -5.23 9.35
C ALA A 69 5.19 -5.31 10.08
N GLY A 70 4.47 -6.43 9.93
CA GLY A 70 3.20 -6.66 10.62
C GLY A 70 3.32 -6.66 12.16
N TYR A 71 4.45 -7.11 12.69
CA TYR A 71 4.69 -7.12 14.13
C TYR A 71 4.94 -5.70 14.67
N ILE A 72 5.78 -4.92 13.99
CA ILE A 72 5.96 -3.48 14.28
C ILE A 72 4.61 -2.75 14.23
N ALA A 73 3.78 -3.03 13.22
CA ALA A 73 2.47 -2.41 13.03
C ALA A 73 1.51 -2.72 14.19
N ALA A 74 1.52 -3.95 14.70
CA ALA A 74 0.74 -4.36 15.87
C ALA A 74 1.20 -3.61 17.11
N LEU A 75 2.50 -3.71 17.46
CA LEU A 75 3.08 -3.04 18.62
C LEU A 75 2.84 -1.53 18.61
N ARG A 76 2.98 -0.87 17.44
CA ARG A 76 2.71 0.55 17.29
C ARG A 76 1.25 0.89 17.60
N ARG A 77 0.30 0.09 17.11
CA ARG A 77 -1.14 0.28 17.36
C ARG A 77 -1.48 0.05 18.83
N ASP A 78 -0.92 -0.98 19.44
CA ASP A 78 -1.13 -1.30 20.86
C ASP A 78 -0.58 -0.18 21.76
N ALA A 79 0.59 0.37 21.41
CA ALA A 79 1.18 1.53 22.08
C ALA A 79 0.45 2.86 21.76
N LYS A 80 -0.58 2.85 20.91
CA LYS A 80 -1.35 4.03 20.44
C LYS A 80 -0.46 5.12 19.82
N ILE A 81 0.55 4.72 19.07
CA ILE A 81 1.50 5.63 18.42
C ILE A 81 1.08 5.86 16.96
N SER A 82 1.00 7.12 16.53
CA SER A 82 0.74 7.44 15.13
C SER A 82 1.96 7.12 14.25
N MET A 83 1.73 6.79 12.97
CA MET A 83 2.83 6.59 12.00
C MET A 83 3.79 7.79 11.94
N MET A 84 3.25 9.02 12.02
CA MET A 84 4.04 10.26 12.07
C MET A 84 4.98 10.31 13.27
N LYS A 85 4.50 9.96 14.46
CA LYS A 85 5.34 9.95 15.66
C LYS A 85 6.40 8.86 15.56
N MET A 86 6.02 7.70 15.03
CA MET A 86 6.93 6.59 14.85
C MET A 86 8.03 6.88 13.83
N SER A 87 7.71 7.55 12.71
CA SER A 87 8.71 7.94 11.71
C SER A 87 9.74 8.93 12.28
N ARG A 88 9.30 9.86 13.14
CA ARG A 88 10.21 10.79 13.84
C ARG A 88 11.17 10.04 14.77
N ILE A 89 10.65 9.07 15.54
CA ILE A 89 11.48 8.21 16.43
C ILE A 89 12.49 7.41 15.62
N ALA A 90 12.05 6.87 14.48
CA ALA A 90 12.87 6.03 13.61
C ALA A 90 13.83 6.84 12.71
N GLY A 91 13.75 8.17 12.72
CA GLY A 91 14.58 9.06 11.91
C GLY A 91 14.31 8.96 10.41
N CYS A 92 13.07 8.71 10.00
CA CYS A 92 12.69 8.60 8.58
C CYS A 92 11.44 9.44 8.25
N SER A 93 11.15 9.61 6.96
CA SER A 93 9.95 10.32 6.52
C SER A 93 8.68 9.51 6.86
N PRO A 94 7.53 10.16 7.09
CA PRO A 94 6.26 9.46 7.29
C PRO A 94 5.86 8.58 6.10
N ALA A 95 6.22 9.00 4.89
CA ALA A 95 5.96 8.25 3.66
C ALA A 95 6.82 6.98 3.58
N ASP A 96 8.10 7.06 3.95
CA ASP A 96 8.98 5.89 4.04
C ASP A 96 8.48 4.93 5.10
N TYR A 97 8.18 5.42 6.30
CA TYR A 97 7.65 4.59 7.38
C TYR A 97 6.35 3.88 6.97
N SER A 98 5.43 4.62 6.35
CA SER A 98 4.19 4.04 5.80
C SER A 98 4.47 3.01 4.70
N SER A 99 5.52 3.20 3.90
CA SER A 99 5.90 2.24 2.86
C SER A 99 6.49 0.96 3.43
N TYR A 100 7.29 1.06 4.50
CA TYR A 100 7.83 -0.08 5.22
C TYR A 100 6.72 -0.89 5.91
N GLU A 101 5.82 -0.22 6.65
CA GLU A 101 4.76 -0.91 7.41
C GLU A 101 3.75 -1.62 6.48
N HIS A 102 3.49 -1.06 5.31
CA HIS A 102 2.61 -1.66 4.29
C HIS A 102 3.37 -2.54 3.29
N GLU A 103 4.65 -2.84 3.54
CA GLU A 103 5.47 -3.76 2.74
C GLU A 103 5.53 -3.39 1.24
N ARG A 104 5.46 -2.07 0.96
CA ARG A 104 5.67 -1.49 -0.37
C ARG A 104 7.15 -1.27 -0.67
N LYS A 105 7.99 -1.29 0.37
CA LYS A 105 9.44 -1.11 0.33
C LYS A 105 10.09 -2.03 1.37
N GLU A 106 11.28 -2.56 1.06
CA GLU A 106 12.09 -3.31 2.02
C GLU A 106 12.39 -2.46 3.26
N PHE A 107 12.23 -3.04 4.44
CA PHE A 107 12.43 -2.33 5.69
C PHE A 107 13.91 -2.01 5.88
N ASN A 108 14.26 -0.75 6.13
CA ASN A 108 15.64 -0.42 6.45
C ASN A 108 16.00 -0.99 7.86
N PRO A 109 17.08 -1.78 8.00
CA PRO A 109 17.44 -2.42 9.28
C PRO A 109 17.66 -1.45 10.44
N ASP A 110 18.28 -0.30 10.21
CA ASP A 110 18.52 0.70 11.26
C ASP A 110 17.23 1.38 11.71
N VAL A 111 16.33 1.64 10.76
CA VAL A 111 14.99 2.17 11.04
C VAL A 111 14.18 1.15 11.84
N TYR A 112 14.20 -0.13 11.43
CA TYR A 112 13.53 -1.23 12.13
C TYR A 112 14.03 -1.39 13.57
N ARG A 113 15.36 -1.40 13.77
CA ARG A 113 15.98 -1.51 15.09
C ARG A 113 15.55 -0.38 16.02
N ARG A 114 15.61 0.88 15.56
CA ARG A 114 15.15 2.04 16.33
C ARG A 114 13.67 1.94 16.72
N CYS A 115 12.84 1.44 15.82
CA CYS A 115 11.41 1.21 16.10
C CYS A 115 11.21 0.16 17.19
N MET A 116 11.86 -1.00 17.06
CA MET A 116 11.75 -2.08 18.06
C MET A 116 12.28 -1.66 19.42
N ASP A 117 13.43 -0.98 19.46
CA ASP A 117 14.04 -0.52 20.72
C ASP A 117 13.09 0.42 21.47
N TYR A 118 12.39 1.31 20.76
CA TYR A 118 11.40 2.20 21.36
C TYR A 118 10.14 1.44 21.82
N LEU A 119 9.60 0.55 20.99
CA LEU A 119 8.38 -0.19 21.29
C LEU A 119 8.55 -1.16 22.45
N LYS A 120 9.67 -1.91 22.50
CA LYS A 120 9.96 -2.84 23.61
C LYS A 120 10.06 -2.11 24.96
N ARG A 121 10.71 -0.93 24.99
CA ARG A 121 10.77 -0.08 26.20
C ARG A 121 9.39 0.41 26.66
N LYS A 122 8.43 0.47 25.73
CA LYS A 122 7.05 0.87 25.98
C LYS A 122 6.18 -0.29 26.44
N GLU A 123 6.46 -1.52 26.02
CA GLU A 123 5.81 -2.74 26.55
C GLU A 123 6.25 -3.07 27.97
N SER A 124 7.51 -2.80 28.34
CA SER A 124 8.02 -3.06 29.70
C SER A 124 7.60 -2.03 30.75
N LYS A 125 6.67 -1.13 30.44
CA LYS A 125 6.15 -0.07 31.32
C LYS A 125 4.65 -0.15 31.41
#